data_AF-A0A2P8K7A2-F1
#
_entry.id   AF-A0A2P8K7A2-F1
#
_cell.length_a   1.000
_cell.length_b   1.000
_cell.length_c   1.000
_cell.angle_alpha   90.00
_cell.angle_beta   90.00
_cell.angle_gamma   90.00
#
_symmetry.space_group_name_H-M   'P 1'
#
loop_
_entity.id
_entity.type
_entity.pdbx_description
1 polymer ?
#
loop_
_entity_poly.entity_id
_entity_poly.type
_entity_poly.pdbx_seq_one_letter_code
_entity_poly.pdbx_strand_id
1 'polypeptide(L)' 'MTTFYSLKVARVEPETRDAVTITFAIPQALQAGYCFRPGQHLTLKARLGGEELRRCY' A
#
# COMPACT_ATOMS: atom_id res chain seq x y z
N MET A 1 -8.18 16.12 -4.28
CA MET A 1 -8.70 15.09 -3.35
C MET A 1 -7.86 13.83 -3.49
N THR A 2 -7.38 13.27 -2.38
CA THR A 2 -6.60 12.01 -2.40
C THR A 2 -7.55 10.83 -2.52
N THR A 3 -7.42 10.03 -3.57
CA THR A 3 -8.26 8.85 -3.81
C THR A 3 -7.62 7.63 -3.17
N PHE A 4 -8.40 6.83 -2.44
CA PHE A 4 -7.94 5.57 -1.87
C PHE A 4 -8.60 4.39 -2.58
N TYR A 5 -7.79 3.39 -2.93
CA TYR A 5 -8.25 2.13 -3.49
C TYR A 5 -8.05 1.01 -2.47
N SER A 6 -9.06 0.17 -2.27
CA SER A 6 -8.90 -1.05 -1.48
C SER A 6 -8.17 -2.09 -2.33
N LEU A 7 -6.98 -2.48 -1.90
CA LEU A 7 -6.14 -3.46 -2.59
C LEU A 7 -5.96 -4.69 -1.71
N LYS A 8 -5.95 -5.87 -2.34
CA LYS A 8 -5.67 -7.13 -1.65
C LYS A 8 -4.17 -7.25 -1.40
N VAL A 9 -3.78 -7.65 -0.20
CA VAL A 9 -2.40 -8.08 0.07
C VAL A 9 -2.17 -9.41 -0.64
N ALA A 10 -1.27 -9.40 -1.63
CA ALA A 10 -0.88 -10.58 -2.39
C ALA A 10 0.15 -11.41 -1.61
N ARG A 11 1.09 -10.73 -0.94
CA ARG A 11 2.19 -11.37 -0.22
C ARG A 11 2.68 -10.49 0.92
N VAL A 12 3.17 -11.13 1.98
CA VAL A 12 3.90 -10.49 3.09
C VAL A 12 5.15 -11.31 3.32
N GLU A 13 6.30 -10.65 3.31
CA GLU A 13 7.61 -11.29 3.36
C GLU A 13 8.46 -10.63 4.44
N PRO A 14 9.11 -11.40 5.34
CA PRO A 14 10.13 -10.84 6.21
C PRO A 14 11.31 -10.31 5.37
N GLU A 15 11.67 -9.05 5.58
CA GLU A 15 12.83 -8.42 4.92
C GLU A 15 14.02 -8.34 5.88
N THR A 16 13.74 -7.94 7.13
CA THR A 16 14.72 -7.89 8.21
C THR A 16 14.07 -8.35 9.53
N ARG A 17 14.83 -8.29 10.63
CA ARG A 17 14.32 -8.61 11.97
C ARG A 17 13.06 -7.81 12.32
N ASP A 18 13.03 -6.54 11.92
CA ASP A 18 11.99 -5.58 12.34
C ASP A 18 11.19 -5.02 11.15
N ALA A 19 11.37 -5.56 9.94
CA ALA A 19 10.70 -5.08 8.73
C ALA A 19 10.15 -6.21 7.87
N VAL A 20 9.03 -5.92 7.22
CA VAL A 20 8.39 -6.78 6.23
C VAL A 20 8.16 -6.02 4.93
N THR A 21 8.27 -6.74 3.82
CA THR A 21 7.85 -6.28 2.49
C THR A 21 6.43 -6.77 2.23
N ILE A 22 5.54 -5.84 1.86
CA ILE A 22 4.14 -6.14 1.55
C ILE A 22 3.89 -5.90 0.07
N THR A 23 3.43 -6.93 -0.64
CA THR A 23 3.02 -6.81 -2.05
C THR A 23 1.51 -6.73 -2.15
N PHE A 24 1.01 -5.73 -2.87
CA PHE A 24 -0.42 -5.59 -3.18
C PHE A 24 -0.74 -6.12 -4.57
N ALA A 25 -1.86 -6.82 -4.71
CA ALA A 25 -2.41 -7.19 -6.01
C ALA A 25 -3.10 -5.96 -6.62
N ILE A 26 -2.54 -5.44 -7.71
CA ILE A 26 -3.10 -4.30 -8.45
C ILE A 26 -4.07 -4.83 -9.52
N PRO A 27 -5.38 -4.52 -9.44
CA PRO A 27 -6.34 -4.85 -10.50
C PRO A 27 -5.92 -4.24 -11.84
N GLN A 28 -6.25 -4.90 -12.94
CA GLN A 28 -5.89 -4.47 -14.30
C GLN A 28 -6.28 -3.01 -14.58
N ALA A 29 -7.48 -2.61 -14.15
CA ALA A 29 -8.00 -1.25 -14.33
C ALA A 29 -7.16 -0.15 -13.64
N LEU A 30 -6.35 -0.51 -12.63
CA LEU A 30 -5.54 0.43 -11.85
C LEU A 30 -4.06 0.41 -12.27
N GLN A 31 -3.60 -0.55 -13.08
CA GLN A 31 -2.16 -0.72 -13.38
C GLN A 31 -1.50 0.55 -13.91
N ALA A 32 -2.15 1.29 -14.80
CA ALA A 32 -1.61 2.53 -15.38
C ALA A 32 -1.32 3.62 -14.31
N GLY A 33 -2.08 3.63 -13.21
CA GLY A 33 -1.91 4.58 -12.11
C GLY A 33 -0.83 4.18 -11.09
N TYR A 34 -0.42 2.91 -11.07
CA TYR A 34 0.61 2.39 -10.15
C TYR A 34 1.97 2.19 -10.84
N CYS A 35 2.23 2.92 -11.92
CA CYS A 35 3.54 3.01 -12.58
C CYS A 35 4.46 3.98 -11.83
N PHE A 36 5.07 3.49 -10.74
CA PHE A 36 5.92 4.28 -9.84
C PHE A 36 7.09 4.98 -10.55
N ARG A 37 7.43 6.18 -10.07
CA ARG A 37 8.63 6.95 -10.42
C ARG A 37 9.42 7.32 -9.15
N PRO A 38 10.76 7.39 -9.22
CA PRO A 38 11.59 7.76 -8.08
C PRO A 38 11.13 9.08 -7.42
N GLY A 39 11.09 9.08 -6.09
CA GLY A 39 10.64 10.21 -5.28
C GLY A 39 9.13 10.24 -4.99
N GLN A 40 8.34 9.37 -5.61
CA GLN A 40 6.93 9.17 -5.22
C GLN A 40 6.81 8.35 -3.95
N HIS A 41 5.66 8.48 -3.29
CA HIS A 41 5.29 7.72 -2.09
C HIS A 41 3.78 7.48 -2.12
N LEU A 42 3.33 6.47 -1.37
CA LEU A 42 1.93 6.12 -1.23
C LEU A 42 1.48 6.33 0.20
N THR A 43 0.25 6.81 0.37
CA THR A 43 -0.39 6.81 1.68
C THR A 43 -1.20 5.53 1.83
N LEU A 44 -0.82 4.67 2.76
CA LEU A 44 -1.63 3.54 3.17
C LEU A 44 -2.64 3.99 4.21
N LYS A 45 -3.86 3.45 4.09
CA LYS A 45 -4.97 3.69 5.00
C LYS A 45 -5.44 2.36 5.55
N ALA A 46 -5.48 2.24 6.87
CA ALA A 46 -5.91 1.04 7.57
C ALA A 46 -6.87 1.39 8.70
N ARG A 47 -7.77 0.48 9.05
CA ARG A 47 -8.61 0.60 10.24
C ARG A 47 -8.11 -0.36 11.30
N LEU A 48 -7.67 0.15 12.44
CA LEU A 48 -7.09 -0.62 13.54
C LEU A 48 -7.74 -0.16 14.85
N GLY A 49 -8.29 -1.09 15.64
CA GLY A 49 -8.92 -0.76 16.92
C GLY A 49 -10.13 0.19 16.82
N GLY A 50 -10.82 0.24 15.67
CA GLY A 50 -11.94 1.14 15.43
C GLY A 50 -11.55 2.48 14.81
N GLU A 51 -10.26 2.86 14.87
CA GLU A 51 -9.71 4.10 14.34
C GLU A 51 -9.15 3.96 12.93
N GLU A 52 -9.23 5.03 12.13
CA GLU A 52 -8.60 5.11 10.83
C GLU A 52 -7.18 5.69 10.96
N LEU A 53 -6.18 4.92 10.55
CA LEU A 53 -4.79 5.34 10.52
C LEU A 53 -4.31 5.50 9.09
N ARG A 54 -3.49 6.52 8.88
CA ARG A 54 -2.86 6.83 7.60
C ARG A 54 -1.35 6.96 7.79
N ARG A 55 -0.57 6.31 6.93
CA ARG A 55 0.90 6.33 6.96
C ARG A 55 1.44 6.45 5.54
N CYS A 56 2.48 7.25 5.38
CA CYS A 56 3.18 7.45 4.11
C CYS A 56 4.35 6.47 4.03
N TYR A 57 4.50 5.80 2.90
CA TYR A 57 5.58 4.86 2.58
C TYR A 57 6.13 5.14 1.18
#